data_AF-A0A0B3VVE3-F1
#
_entry.id   AF-A0A0B3VVE3-F1
#
_cell.length_a   1.000
_cell.length_b   1.000
_cell.length_c   1.000
_cell.angle_alpha   90.00
_cell.angle_beta   90.00
_cell.angle_gamma   90.00
#
_symmetry.space_group_name_H-M   'P 1'
#
loop_
_entity.id
_entity.type
_entity.pdbx_description
1 polymer ?
#
loop_
_entity_poly.entity_id
_entity_poly.type
_entity_poly.pdbx_seq_one_letter_code
_entity_poly.pdbx_strand_id
1 'polypeptide(L)'
;MNRKEFLDILRDYLKKDFSEDEINDIIRDYEEYFVNSEIEGKSDLDTIAALGSPKSIARDLINQIKDEDRTNNKKDKIEDIYINSKRKIKESCFKCKDFLEEKLTPSLSNDNSLSNKGVRVILFLLSLLLIIPAFMAVCFMAFIAGMLALSLITFLVTIPLMISFSWAASEIACFFIFLSIGFQILAWQVFVFIVKYMKKIYKTYINWVKTRKIYINASKAKEDMNMEEYKGGKDNE
;
A
#
# COMPACT_ATOMS: atom_id res chain seq x y z
N MET A 1 -42.65 -19.34 28.58
CA MET A 1 -41.25 -19.81 28.58
C MET A 1 -40.60 -19.31 29.85
N ASN A 2 -39.92 -20.17 30.59
CA ASN A 2 -39.16 -19.79 31.78
C ASN A 2 -37.66 -19.67 31.48
N ARG A 3 -36.87 -19.13 32.43
CA ARG A 3 -35.40 -19.00 32.29
C ARG A 3 -34.70 -20.29 31.86
N LYS A 4 -35.06 -21.42 32.46
CA LYS A 4 -34.44 -22.72 32.18
C LYS A 4 -34.70 -23.17 30.74
N GLU A 5 -35.95 -23.04 30.28
CA GLU A 5 -36.34 -23.33 28.89
C GLU A 5 -35.63 -22.40 27.90
N PHE A 6 -35.47 -21.12 28.24
CA PHE A 6 -34.75 -20.16 27.40
C PHE A 6 -33.29 -20.59 27.17
N LEU A 7 -32.57 -20.88 28.26
CA LEU A 7 -31.16 -21.23 28.21
C LEU A 7 -30.92 -22.59 27.53
N ASP A 8 -31.82 -23.56 27.72
CA ASP A 8 -31.73 -24.87 27.08
C ASP A 8 -31.92 -24.77 25.55
N ILE A 9 -32.90 -23.97 25.11
CA ILE A 9 -33.13 -23.69 23.69
C ILE A 9 -31.94 -22.92 23.08
N LEU A 10 -31.38 -21.95 23.82
CA LEU A 10 -30.19 -21.22 23.38
C LEU A 10 -29.00 -22.16 23.23
N ARG A 11 -28.77 -23.05 24.20
CA ARG A 11 -27.71 -24.07 24.18
C ARG A 11 -27.83 -24.94 22.92
N ASP A 12 -29.03 -25.43 22.63
CA ASP A 12 -29.28 -26.27 21.46
C ASP A 12 -28.99 -25.57 20.13
N TYR A 13 -29.26 -24.27 20.02
CA TYR A 13 -28.91 -23.51 18.82
C TYR A 13 -27.40 -23.25 18.68
N LEU A 14 -26.65 -23.18 19.78
CA LEU A 14 -25.20 -22.90 19.77
C LEU A 14 -24.35 -24.16 19.53
N LYS A 15 -24.82 -25.36 19.92
CA LYS A 15 -24.13 -26.66 19.76
C LYS A 15 -23.56 -26.94 18.37
N LYS A 16 -24.12 -26.33 17.32
CA LYS A 16 -23.72 -26.58 15.94
C LYS A 16 -22.44 -25.84 15.54
N ASP A 17 -22.20 -24.66 16.11
CA ASP A 17 -21.18 -23.72 15.64
C ASP A 17 -20.14 -23.39 16.73
N PHE A 18 -20.34 -23.83 17.98
CA PHE A 18 -19.47 -23.58 19.14
C PHE A 18 -19.02 -24.86 19.83
N SER A 19 -17.87 -24.82 20.52
CA SER A 19 -17.43 -25.89 21.43
C SER A 19 -18.20 -25.87 22.74
N GLU A 20 -18.23 -27.00 23.46
CA GLU A 20 -18.95 -27.10 24.75
C GLU A 20 -18.44 -26.09 25.80
N ASP A 21 -17.16 -25.76 25.79
CA ASP A 21 -16.58 -24.77 26.72
C ASP A 21 -17.11 -23.36 26.41
N GLU A 22 -17.08 -22.95 25.14
CA GLU A 22 -17.62 -21.66 24.69
C GLU A 22 -19.13 -21.56 24.94
N ILE A 23 -19.87 -22.65 24.72
CA ILE A 23 -21.30 -22.71 25.01
C ILE A 23 -21.53 -22.51 26.51
N ASN A 24 -20.76 -23.15 27.37
CA ASN A 24 -20.91 -23.01 28.81
C ASN A 24 -20.54 -21.59 29.30
N ASP A 25 -19.61 -20.91 28.65
CA ASP A 25 -19.30 -19.51 28.94
C ASP A 25 -20.44 -18.58 28.49
N ILE A 26 -20.93 -18.74 27.26
CA ILE A 26 -22.07 -17.95 26.75
C ILE A 26 -23.32 -18.15 27.62
N ILE A 27 -23.65 -19.40 27.97
CA ILE A 27 -24.82 -19.70 28.81
C ILE A 27 -24.67 -19.09 30.21
N ARG A 28 -23.45 -19.07 30.77
CA ARG A 28 -23.17 -18.44 32.08
C ARG A 28 -23.41 -16.94 32.04
N ASP A 29 -23.01 -16.26 30.97
CA ASP A 29 -23.24 -14.82 30.82
C ASP A 29 -24.74 -14.49 30.76
N TYR A 30 -25.52 -15.29 30.03
CA TYR A 30 -26.98 -15.12 29.99
C TYR A 30 -27.65 -15.51 31.33
N GLU A 31 -27.16 -16.53 32.02
CA GLU A 31 -27.62 -16.90 33.36
C GLU A 31 -27.37 -15.76 34.36
N GLU A 32 -26.19 -15.14 34.33
CA GLU A 32 -25.86 -13.97 35.14
C GLU A 32 -26.80 -12.80 34.83
N TYR A 33 -27.13 -12.57 33.55
CA TYR A 33 -28.09 -11.54 33.15
C TYR A 33 -29.48 -11.76 33.77
N PHE A 34 -29.96 -13.01 33.80
CA PHE A 34 -31.20 -13.34 34.46
C PHE A 34 -31.13 -13.12 35.98
N VAL A 35 -30.05 -13.53 36.63
CA VAL A 35 -29.83 -13.32 38.07
C VAL A 35 -29.82 -11.82 38.41
N ASN A 36 -29.15 -11.01 37.60
CA ASN A 36 -29.11 -9.55 37.79
C ASN A 36 -30.51 -8.93 37.64
N SER A 37 -31.30 -9.39 36.67
CA SER A 37 -32.68 -8.92 36.47
C SER A 37 -33.60 -9.32 37.62
N GLU A 38 -33.39 -10.50 38.21
CA GLU A 38 -34.10 -10.97 39.40
C GLU A 38 -33.78 -10.12 40.63
N ILE A 39 -32.51 -9.73 40.81
CA ILE A 39 -32.07 -8.80 41.88
C ILE A 39 -32.71 -7.41 41.71
N GLU A 40 -32.92 -6.96 40.48
CA GLU A 40 -33.63 -5.71 40.15
C GLU A 40 -35.17 -5.80 40.32
N GLY A 41 -35.70 -6.98 40.68
CA GLY A 41 -37.13 -7.21 40.88
C GLY A 41 -37.93 -7.42 39.59
N LYS A 42 -37.27 -7.70 38.46
CA LYS A 42 -37.92 -8.02 37.18
C LYS A 42 -38.26 -9.51 37.13
N SER A 43 -39.34 -9.87 36.42
CA SER A 43 -39.68 -11.27 36.21
C SER A 43 -38.86 -11.90 35.08
N ASP A 44 -38.75 -13.24 35.07
CA ASP A 44 -38.15 -13.99 33.96
C ASP A 44 -38.80 -13.63 32.60
N LEU A 45 -40.12 -13.39 32.59
CA LEU A 45 -40.85 -13.02 31.37
C LEU A 45 -40.43 -11.65 30.84
N ASP A 46 -40.25 -10.67 31.72
CA ASP A 46 -39.79 -9.33 31.35
C ASP A 46 -38.35 -9.38 30.82
N THR A 47 -37.52 -10.22 31.44
CA THR A 47 -36.13 -10.44 31.05
C THR A 47 -36.04 -11.11 29.67
N ILE A 48 -36.85 -12.14 29.41
CA ILE A 48 -36.95 -12.78 28.09
C ILE A 48 -37.44 -11.79 27.03
N ALA A 49 -38.41 -10.94 27.36
CA ALA A 49 -38.90 -9.92 26.43
C ALA A 49 -37.81 -8.89 26.08
N ALA A 50 -36.94 -8.53 27.03
CA ALA A 50 -35.81 -7.63 26.82
C ALA A 50 -34.67 -8.26 25.99
N LEU A 51 -34.36 -9.54 26.24
CA LEU A 51 -33.33 -10.28 25.51
C LEU A 51 -33.74 -10.68 24.08
N GLY A 52 -35.04 -10.85 23.86
CA GLY A 52 -35.58 -11.33 22.58
C GLY A 52 -35.59 -12.85 22.49
N SER A 53 -35.49 -13.41 21.27
CA SER A 53 -35.60 -14.86 21.08
C SER A 53 -34.22 -15.54 21.22
N PRO A 54 -34.11 -16.73 21.87
CA PRO A 54 -32.84 -17.46 21.96
C PRO A 54 -32.28 -17.81 20.57
N LYS A 55 -33.17 -18.01 19.58
CA LYS A 55 -32.79 -18.27 18.19
C LYS A 55 -32.13 -17.07 17.49
N SER A 56 -32.61 -15.85 17.74
CA SER A 56 -32.01 -14.64 17.16
C SER A 56 -30.64 -14.39 17.75
N ILE A 57 -30.52 -14.52 19.08
CA ILE A 57 -29.26 -14.40 19.81
C ILE A 57 -28.21 -15.35 19.25
N ALA A 58 -28.53 -16.65 19.15
CA ALA A 58 -27.62 -17.65 18.61
C ALA A 58 -27.18 -17.31 17.18
N ARG A 59 -28.11 -16.87 16.32
CA ARG A 59 -27.79 -16.47 14.95
C ARG A 59 -26.82 -15.30 14.92
N ASP A 60 -27.02 -14.30 15.76
CA ASP A 60 -26.19 -13.09 15.78
C ASP A 60 -24.78 -13.39 16.28
N LEU A 61 -24.65 -14.22 17.32
CA LEU A 61 -23.37 -14.74 17.82
C LEU A 61 -22.60 -15.51 16.72
N ILE A 62 -23.29 -16.43 16.02
CA ILE A 62 -22.70 -17.21 14.92
C ILE A 62 -22.22 -16.30 13.78
N ASN A 63 -22.99 -15.27 13.45
CA ASN A 63 -22.65 -14.34 12.38
C ASN A 63 -21.43 -13.50 12.72
N GLN A 64 -21.33 -13.01 13.97
CA GLN A 64 -20.19 -12.21 14.44
C GLN A 64 -18.87 -12.98 14.28
N ILE A 65 -18.83 -14.22 14.73
CA ILE A 65 -17.62 -15.06 14.62
C ILE A 65 -17.26 -15.33 13.16
N LYS A 66 -18.25 -15.66 12.32
CA LYS A 66 -18.02 -15.90 10.89
C LYS A 66 -17.46 -14.68 10.17
N ASP A 67 -17.88 -13.47 10.56
CA ASP A 67 -17.39 -12.24 9.96
C ASP A 67 -16.00 -11.82 10.49
N GLU A 68 -15.68 -12.11 11.75
CA GLU A 68 -14.35 -11.96 12.32
C GLU A 68 -13.33 -12.88 11.63
N ASP A 69 -13.65 -14.17 11.49
CA ASP A 69 -12.80 -15.15 10.78
C ASP A 69 -12.53 -14.74 9.34
N ARG A 70 -13.56 -14.28 8.63
CA ARG A 70 -13.44 -13.78 7.24
C ARG A 70 -12.56 -12.55 7.15
N THR A 71 -12.59 -11.67 8.15
CA THR A 71 -11.82 -10.43 8.17
C THR A 71 -10.36 -10.70 8.48
N ASN A 72 -10.07 -11.58 9.45
CA ASN A 72 -8.71 -11.97 9.80
C ASN A 72 -8.03 -12.72 8.65
N ASN A 73 -8.71 -13.70 8.03
CA ASN A 73 -8.18 -14.44 6.89
C ASN A 73 -7.81 -13.52 5.69
N LYS A 74 -8.61 -12.47 5.43
CA LYS A 74 -8.30 -11.48 4.39
C LYS A 74 -7.06 -10.65 4.73
N LYS A 75 -6.87 -10.25 5.99
CA LYS A 75 -5.71 -9.47 6.43
C LYS A 75 -4.43 -10.29 6.28
N ASP A 76 -4.42 -11.51 6.79
CA ASP A 76 -3.26 -12.41 6.72
C ASP A 76 -2.84 -12.67 5.27
N LYS A 77 -3.82 -12.93 4.39
CA LYS A 77 -3.58 -13.14 2.95
C LYS A 77 -2.97 -11.92 2.27
N ILE A 78 -3.37 -10.70 2.64
CA ILE A 78 -2.81 -9.47 2.08
C ILE A 78 -1.38 -9.25 2.56
N GLU A 79 -1.11 -9.53 3.83
CA GLU A 79 0.22 -9.42 4.42
C GLU A 79 1.21 -10.42 3.77
N ASP A 80 0.77 -11.66 3.56
CA ASP A 80 1.55 -12.67 2.85
C ASP A 80 1.87 -12.27 1.40
N ILE A 81 0.90 -11.68 0.68
CA ILE A 81 1.10 -11.18 -0.68
C ILE A 81 2.13 -10.03 -0.67
N TYR A 82 2.06 -9.13 0.31
CA TYR A 82 3.01 -8.02 0.44
C TYR A 82 4.43 -8.52 0.71
N ILE A 83 4.60 -9.44 1.66
CA ILE A 83 5.90 -10.03 2.03
C ILE A 83 6.48 -10.81 0.83
N ASN A 84 5.69 -11.64 0.17
CA ASN A 84 6.15 -12.44 -0.97
C ASN A 84 6.53 -11.55 -2.16
N SER A 85 5.78 -10.46 -2.40
CA SER A 85 6.10 -9.48 -3.45
C SER A 85 7.42 -8.75 -3.14
N LYS A 86 7.62 -8.30 -1.90
CA LYS A 86 8.86 -7.65 -1.46
C LYS A 86 10.08 -8.58 -1.62
N ARG A 87 9.92 -9.86 -1.28
CA ARG A 87 10.98 -10.88 -1.44
C ARG A 87 11.34 -11.10 -2.91
N LYS A 88 10.34 -11.28 -3.78
CA LYS A 88 10.58 -11.46 -5.23
C LYS A 88 11.29 -10.27 -5.88
N ILE A 89 10.93 -9.03 -5.49
CA ILE A 89 11.61 -7.83 -5.98
C ILE A 89 13.08 -7.81 -5.53
N LYS A 90 13.35 -8.18 -4.28
CA LYS A 90 14.71 -8.26 -3.74
C LYS A 90 15.55 -9.31 -4.47
N GLU A 91 14.99 -10.50 -4.71
CA GLU A 91 15.65 -11.57 -5.47
C GLU A 91 15.96 -11.16 -6.91
N SER A 92 15.01 -10.52 -7.60
CA SER A 92 15.24 -10.01 -8.97
C SER A 92 16.29 -8.91 -9.02
N CYS A 93 16.33 -8.01 -8.03
CA CYS A 93 17.36 -6.98 -7.94
C CYS A 93 18.75 -7.57 -7.71
N PHE A 94 18.85 -8.57 -6.83
CA PHE A 94 20.12 -9.25 -6.54
C PHE A 94 20.63 -10.04 -7.76
N LYS A 95 19.75 -10.80 -8.42
CA LYS A 95 20.09 -11.48 -9.68
C LYS A 95 20.57 -10.50 -10.75
N CYS A 96 19.88 -9.37 -10.92
CA CYS A 96 20.29 -8.34 -11.87
C CYS A 96 21.67 -7.77 -11.52
N LYS A 97 21.95 -7.55 -10.23
CA LYS A 97 23.25 -7.12 -9.75
C LYS A 97 24.34 -8.16 -10.08
N ASP A 98 24.12 -9.43 -9.78
CA ASP A 98 25.09 -10.50 -10.05
C ASP A 98 25.35 -10.65 -11.55
N PHE A 99 24.29 -10.60 -12.38
CA PHE A 99 24.42 -10.61 -13.85
C PHE A 99 25.19 -9.40 -14.40
N LEU A 100 24.97 -8.22 -13.81
CA LEU A 100 25.71 -7.01 -14.16
C LEU A 100 27.17 -7.13 -13.72
N GLU A 101 27.44 -7.63 -12.52
CA GLU A 101 28.79 -7.81 -11.98
C GLU A 101 29.59 -8.85 -12.79
N GLU A 102 28.96 -9.96 -13.18
CA GLU A 102 29.54 -11.00 -14.04
C GLU A 102 29.87 -10.46 -15.45
N LYS A 103 28.96 -9.70 -16.07
CA LYS A 103 29.15 -9.18 -17.43
C LYS A 103 29.98 -7.89 -17.52
N LEU A 104 30.04 -7.10 -16.44
CA LEU A 104 30.81 -5.85 -16.39
C LEU A 104 32.24 -6.07 -15.87
N THR A 105 32.52 -7.22 -15.26
CA THR A 105 33.83 -7.57 -14.71
C THR A 105 34.40 -8.85 -15.35
N PRO A 106 34.52 -8.98 -16.69
CA PRO A 106 35.48 -9.94 -17.22
C PRO A 106 36.85 -9.43 -16.79
N SER A 107 37.48 -10.19 -15.90
CA SER A 107 38.84 -10.02 -15.38
C SER A 107 39.72 -9.07 -16.19
N LEU A 108 40.20 -8.01 -15.53
CA LEU A 108 41.28 -7.11 -15.93
C LEU A 108 42.64 -7.84 -16.08
N SER A 109 42.65 -9.09 -16.57
CA SER A 109 43.84 -9.94 -16.65
C SER A 109 43.89 -10.79 -17.92
N ASN A 110 43.00 -10.61 -18.89
CA ASN A 110 43.13 -11.27 -20.18
C ASN A 110 43.27 -10.25 -21.31
N ASP A 111 44.49 -10.18 -21.83
CA ASP A 111 44.99 -9.27 -22.86
C ASP A 111 44.45 -9.62 -24.26
N ASN A 112 43.13 -9.76 -24.39
CA ASN A 112 42.45 -9.95 -25.67
C ASN A 112 41.26 -8.98 -25.78
N SER A 113 41.63 -7.70 -25.88
CA SER A 113 40.95 -6.60 -26.57
C SER A 113 39.41 -6.58 -26.64
N LEU A 114 38.75 -6.39 -25.50
CA LEU A 114 37.51 -5.61 -25.55
C LEU A 114 37.91 -4.15 -25.78
N SER A 115 37.94 -3.75 -27.06
CA SER A 115 38.26 -2.39 -27.52
C SER A 115 37.71 -1.34 -26.56
N ASN A 116 38.47 -0.29 -26.21
CA ASN A 116 38.03 0.86 -25.40
C ASN A 116 36.66 1.45 -25.84
N LYS A 117 36.20 1.13 -27.06
CA LYS A 117 34.87 1.43 -27.60
C LYS A 117 33.75 0.56 -27.00
N GLY A 118 33.97 -0.73 -26.78
CA GLY A 118 32.98 -1.67 -26.22
C GLY A 118 32.60 -1.36 -24.78
N VAL A 119 33.59 -1.05 -23.92
CA VAL A 119 33.33 -0.60 -22.53
C VAL A 119 32.52 0.70 -22.51
N ARG A 120 32.84 1.67 -23.40
CA ARG A 120 32.05 2.91 -23.53
C ARG A 120 30.62 2.66 -24.00
N VAL A 121 30.41 1.73 -24.93
CA VAL A 121 29.07 1.36 -25.42
C VAL A 121 28.26 0.66 -24.33
N ILE A 122 28.86 -0.25 -23.57
CA ILE A 122 28.21 -0.90 -22.41
C ILE A 122 27.81 0.14 -21.34
N LEU A 123 28.70 1.07 -21.01
CA LEU A 123 28.42 2.15 -20.05
C LEU A 123 27.33 3.08 -20.56
N PHE A 124 27.32 3.37 -21.87
CA PHE A 124 26.28 4.18 -22.50
C PHE A 124 24.92 3.46 -22.47
N LEU A 125 24.89 2.15 -22.75
CA LEU A 125 23.68 1.33 -22.66
C LEU A 125 23.15 1.25 -21.22
N LEU A 126 24.03 1.11 -20.23
CA LEU A 126 23.65 1.09 -18.81
C LEU A 126 23.09 2.46 -18.34
N SER A 127 23.71 3.55 -18.80
CA SER A 127 23.21 4.91 -18.56
C SER A 127 21.85 5.13 -19.23
N LEU A 128 21.71 4.70 -20.48
CA LEU A 128 20.47 4.80 -21.24
C LEU A 128 19.34 3.97 -20.58
N LEU A 129 19.64 2.77 -20.09
CA LEU A 129 18.72 1.90 -19.36
C LEU A 129 18.17 2.56 -18.08
N LEU A 130 18.95 3.44 -17.44
CA LEU A 130 18.53 4.19 -16.25
C LEU A 130 17.73 5.46 -16.60
N ILE A 131 18.05 6.09 -17.72
CA ILE A 131 17.40 7.31 -18.20
C ILE A 131 16.01 7.01 -18.78
N ILE A 132 15.83 5.90 -19.49
CA ILE A 132 14.55 5.49 -20.09
C ILE A 132 13.40 5.40 -19.06
N PRO A 133 13.51 4.66 -17.93
CA PRO A 133 12.44 4.57 -16.95
C PRO A 133 12.20 5.90 -16.23
N ALA A 134 13.24 6.71 -16.01
CA ALA A 134 13.08 8.05 -15.44
C ALA A 134 12.31 8.98 -16.39
N PHE A 135 12.63 8.96 -17.68
CA PHE A 135 11.91 9.71 -18.71
C PHE A 135 10.47 9.23 -18.85
N MET A 136 10.27 7.90 -18.87
CA MET A 136 8.95 7.28 -18.94
C MET A 136 8.08 7.71 -17.75
N ALA A 137 8.62 7.73 -16.52
CA ALA A 137 7.91 8.22 -15.34
C ALA A 137 7.47 9.69 -15.47
N VAL A 138 8.32 10.55 -16.05
CA VAL A 138 7.97 11.96 -16.31
C VAL A 138 6.85 12.08 -17.36
N CYS A 139 6.91 11.30 -18.44
CA CYS A 139 5.86 11.24 -19.46
C CYS A 139 4.52 10.76 -18.88
N PHE A 140 4.54 9.70 -18.06
CA PHE A 140 3.34 9.23 -17.36
C PHE A 140 2.73 10.29 -16.46
N MET A 141 3.55 11.07 -15.75
CA MET A 141 3.07 12.18 -14.93
C MET A 141 2.41 13.28 -15.75
N ALA A 142 3.02 13.66 -16.87
CA ALA A 142 2.44 14.64 -17.79
C ALA A 142 1.11 14.14 -18.38
N PHE A 143 1.03 12.85 -18.70
CA PHE A 143 -0.20 12.21 -19.18
C PHE A 143 -1.32 12.24 -18.13
N ILE A 144 -1.02 11.87 -16.87
CA ILE A 144 -1.99 11.94 -15.77
C ILE A 144 -2.47 13.38 -15.54
N ALA A 145 -1.56 14.35 -15.58
CA ALA A 145 -1.92 15.76 -15.47
C ALA A 145 -2.85 16.21 -16.60
N GLY A 146 -2.58 15.78 -17.84
CA GLY A 146 -3.44 16.05 -19.00
C GLY A 146 -4.83 15.43 -18.87
N MET A 147 -4.91 14.18 -18.40
CA MET A 147 -6.18 13.50 -18.12
C MET A 147 -7.00 14.22 -17.04
N LEU A 148 -6.35 14.67 -15.95
CA LEU A 148 -7.00 15.45 -14.90
C LEU A 148 -7.52 16.79 -15.43
N ALA A 149 -6.75 17.50 -16.25
CA ALA A 149 -7.19 18.74 -16.88
C ALA A 149 -8.39 18.52 -17.81
N LEU A 150 -8.34 17.49 -18.65
CA LEU A 150 -9.46 17.14 -19.54
C LEU A 150 -10.72 16.79 -18.75
N SER A 151 -10.57 16.02 -17.65
CA SER A 151 -11.69 15.68 -16.77
C SER A 151 -12.37 16.91 -16.15
N LEU A 152 -11.60 17.96 -15.87
CA LEU A 152 -12.11 19.20 -15.29
C LEU A 152 -12.88 20.02 -16.34
N ILE A 153 -12.43 20.02 -17.58
CA ILE A 153 -13.14 20.64 -18.71
C ILE A 153 -14.45 19.91 -18.97
N THR A 154 -14.43 18.58 -19.06
CA THR A 154 -15.65 17.78 -19.25
C THR A 154 -16.62 18.00 -18.09
N PHE A 155 -16.11 18.10 -16.86
CA PHE A 155 -16.93 18.39 -15.69
C PHE A 155 -17.66 19.73 -15.83
N LEU A 156 -16.97 20.80 -16.20
CA LEU A 156 -17.59 22.12 -16.44
C LEU A 156 -18.69 22.09 -17.50
N VAL A 157 -18.48 21.35 -18.60
CA VAL A 157 -19.46 21.21 -19.68
C VAL A 157 -20.68 20.40 -19.24
N THR A 158 -20.49 19.40 -18.37
CA THR A 158 -21.60 18.55 -17.89
C THR A 158 -22.45 19.18 -16.79
N ILE A 159 -21.95 20.19 -16.05
CA ILE A 159 -22.72 20.84 -14.97
C ILE A 159 -24.05 21.44 -15.48
N PRO A 160 -24.10 22.25 -16.55
CA PRO A 160 -25.37 22.79 -17.07
C PRO A 160 -26.35 21.69 -17.49
N LEU A 161 -25.84 20.62 -18.12
CA LEU A 161 -26.65 19.47 -18.54
C LEU A 161 -27.25 18.74 -17.33
N MET A 162 -26.46 18.55 -16.27
CA MET A 162 -26.92 17.96 -15.01
C MET A 162 -27.97 18.83 -14.33
N ILE A 163 -27.80 20.15 -14.31
CA ILE A 163 -28.78 21.10 -13.74
C ILE A 163 -30.11 21.00 -14.51
N SER A 164 -30.08 20.95 -15.84
CA SER A 164 -31.28 20.76 -16.66
C SER A 164 -31.99 19.43 -16.37
N PHE A 165 -31.24 18.36 -16.08
CA PHE A 165 -31.80 17.04 -15.74
C PHE A 165 -32.30 16.97 -14.27
N SER A 166 -31.71 17.77 -13.38
CA SER A 166 -32.04 17.82 -11.95
C SER A 166 -33.44 18.36 -11.66
N TRP A 167 -34.02 19.17 -12.56
CA TRP A 167 -35.43 19.58 -12.49
C TRP A 167 -36.41 18.40 -12.64
N ALA A 168 -35.97 17.26 -13.18
CA ALA A 168 -36.79 16.06 -13.36
C ALA A 168 -36.65 15.02 -12.23
N ALA A 169 -35.59 15.07 -11.42
CA ALA A 169 -35.32 14.12 -10.33
C ALA A 169 -34.58 14.83 -9.17
N SER A 170 -35.34 15.47 -8.28
CA SER A 170 -34.84 16.54 -7.41
C SER A 170 -34.01 16.08 -6.20
N GLU A 171 -34.19 14.87 -5.69
CA GLU A 171 -33.60 14.49 -4.39
C GLU A 171 -32.20 13.87 -4.49
N ILE A 172 -31.92 13.07 -5.52
CA ILE A 172 -30.69 12.26 -5.61
C ILE A 172 -29.63 12.96 -6.49
N ALA A 173 -30.06 13.76 -7.47
CA ALA A 173 -29.16 14.40 -8.44
C ALA A 173 -28.18 15.40 -7.77
N CYS A 174 -28.65 16.16 -6.78
CA CYS A 174 -27.82 17.11 -6.04
C CYS A 174 -26.68 16.40 -5.29
N PHE A 175 -26.93 15.25 -4.66
CA PHE A 175 -25.89 14.48 -3.96
C PHE A 175 -24.77 14.04 -4.91
N PHE A 176 -25.09 13.59 -6.13
CA PHE A 176 -24.08 13.17 -7.11
C PHE A 176 -23.22 14.34 -7.62
N ILE A 177 -23.80 15.54 -7.75
CA ILE A 177 -23.05 16.75 -8.12
C ILE A 177 -22.05 17.09 -7.01
N PHE A 178 -22.48 17.12 -5.74
CA PHE A 178 -21.59 17.37 -4.60
C PHE A 178 -20.47 16.33 -4.48
N LEU A 179 -20.81 15.05 -4.68
CA LEU A 179 -19.84 13.94 -4.60
C LEU A 179 -18.80 14.02 -5.71
N SER A 180 -19.20 14.43 -6.92
CA SER A 180 -18.29 14.63 -8.06
C SER A 180 -17.32 15.79 -7.83
N ILE A 181 -17.79 16.91 -7.27
CA ILE A 181 -16.93 18.06 -6.91
C ILE A 181 -15.90 17.64 -5.86
N GLY A 182 -16.35 16.92 -4.82
CA GLY A 182 -15.47 16.42 -3.76
C GLY A 182 -14.37 15.50 -4.29
N PHE A 183 -14.73 14.57 -5.18
CA PHE A 183 -13.77 13.68 -5.81
C PHE A 183 -12.72 14.43 -6.65
N GLN A 184 -13.14 15.46 -7.39
CA GLN A 184 -12.23 16.27 -8.20
C GLN A 184 -11.23 17.06 -7.36
N ILE A 185 -11.67 17.63 -6.23
CA ILE A 185 -10.78 18.33 -5.28
C ILE A 185 -9.76 17.35 -4.68
N LEU A 186 -10.22 16.16 -4.25
CA LEU A 186 -9.34 15.13 -3.70
C LEU A 186 -8.29 14.66 -4.73
N ALA A 187 -8.70 14.45 -5.98
CA ALA A 187 -7.79 14.05 -7.05
C ALA A 187 -6.67 15.09 -7.28
N TRP A 188 -7.01 16.38 -7.30
CA TRP A 188 -6.02 17.47 -7.41
C TRP A 188 -5.09 17.54 -6.19
N GLN A 189 -5.61 17.36 -4.99
CA GLN A 189 -4.81 17.36 -3.77
C GLN A 189 -3.78 16.23 -3.75
N VAL A 190 -4.21 15.02 -4.14
CA VAL A 190 -3.31 13.86 -4.28
C VAL A 190 -2.25 14.12 -5.35
N PHE A 191 -2.64 14.69 -6.50
CA PHE A 191 -1.70 15.03 -7.57
C PHE A 191 -0.63 16.03 -7.10
N VAL A 192 -1.02 17.11 -6.42
CA VAL A 192 -0.08 18.10 -5.86
C VAL A 192 0.87 17.46 -4.84
N PHE A 193 0.36 16.55 -3.99
CA PHE A 193 1.17 15.82 -3.04
C PHE A 193 2.24 14.97 -3.74
N ILE A 194 1.86 14.24 -4.79
CA ILE A 194 2.79 13.43 -5.60
C ILE A 194 3.86 14.32 -6.25
N VAL A 195 3.48 15.46 -6.84
CA VAL A 195 4.44 16.40 -7.45
C VAL A 195 5.45 16.93 -6.42
N LYS A 196 5.00 17.29 -5.21
CA LYS A 196 5.90 17.73 -4.12
C LYS A 196 6.86 16.62 -3.70
N TYR A 197 6.37 15.39 -3.60
CA TYR A 197 7.17 14.22 -3.27
C TYR A 197 8.25 13.96 -4.33
N MET A 198 7.89 14.01 -5.61
CA MET A 198 8.84 13.84 -6.71
C MET A 198 9.90 14.95 -6.74
N LYS A 199 9.53 16.20 -6.47
CA LYS A 199 10.49 17.31 -6.35
C LYS A 199 11.50 17.07 -5.23
N LYS A 200 11.06 16.50 -4.10
CA LYS A 200 11.95 16.13 -2.98
C LYS A 200 12.96 15.06 -3.39
N ILE A 201 12.50 14.01 -4.07
CA ILE A 201 13.38 12.95 -4.58
C ILE A 201 14.38 13.53 -5.59
N TYR A 202 13.92 14.34 -6.54
CA TYR A 202 14.78 14.96 -7.54
C TYR A 202 15.87 15.83 -6.92
N LYS A 203 15.52 16.67 -5.93
CA LYS A 203 16.49 17.49 -5.21
C LYS A 203 17.52 16.64 -4.47
N THR A 204 17.07 15.56 -3.83
CA THR A 204 17.96 14.62 -3.13
C THR A 204 18.92 13.94 -4.11
N TYR A 205 18.41 13.53 -5.27
CA TYR A 205 19.21 12.94 -6.35
C TYR A 205 20.27 13.92 -6.87
N ILE A 206 19.89 15.15 -7.20
CA ILE A 206 20.84 16.18 -7.69
C ILE A 206 21.91 16.49 -6.65
N ASN A 207 21.53 16.64 -5.37
CA ASN A 207 22.49 16.85 -4.29
C ASN A 207 23.46 15.67 -4.18
N TRP A 208 22.96 14.44 -4.23
CA TRP A 208 23.80 13.24 -4.20
C TRP A 208 24.79 13.19 -5.38
N VAL A 209 24.34 13.49 -6.60
CA VAL A 209 25.21 13.55 -7.79
C VAL A 209 26.29 14.62 -7.64
N LYS A 210 25.93 15.81 -7.11
CA LYS A 210 26.89 16.90 -6.87
C LYS A 210 27.96 16.48 -5.87
N THR A 211 27.56 15.89 -4.76
CA THR A 211 28.50 15.39 -3.75
C THR A 211 29.42 14.31 -4.32
N ARG A 212 28.88 13.37 -5.12
CA ARG A 212 29.69 12.31 -5.75
C ARG A 212 30.74 12.87 -6.73
N LYS A 213 30.40 13.90 -7.51
CA LYS A 213 31.36 14.58 -8.39
C LYS A 213 32.53 15.19 -7.62
N ILE A 214 32.29 15.75 -6.42
CA ILE A 214 33.34 16.33 -5.56
C ILE A 214 34.33 15.24 -5.14
N TYR A 215 33.84 14.07 -4.70
CA TYR A 215 34.70 12.95 -4.32
C TYR A 215 35.56 12.43 -5.48
N ILE A 216 34.98 12.30 -6.68
CA ILE A 216 35.72 11.86 -7.88
C ILE A 216 36.80 12.88 -8.28
N ASN A 217 36.52 14.18 -8.12
CA ASN A 217 37.49 15.23 -8.45
C ASN A 217 38.63 15.28 -7.43
N ALA A 218 38.31 15.09 -6.15
CA ALA A 218 39.30 15.03 -5.08
C ALA A 218 40.21 13.79 -5.19
N SER A 219 39.66 12.63 -5.62
CA SER A 219 40.47 11.43 -5.84
C SER A 219 41.43 11.60 -7.01
N LYS A 220 40.98 12.18 -8.14
CA LYS A 220 41.86 12.49 -9.28
C LYS A 220 42.99 13.44 -8.91
N ALA A 221 42.70 14.51 -8.17
CA ALA A 221 43.72 15.45 -7.72
C ALA A 221 44.79 14.78 -6.84
N LYS A 222 44.41 13.78 -6.03
CA LYS A 222 45.37 12.96 -5.25
C LYS A 222 46.21 12.03 -6.12
N GLU A 223 45.62 11.42 -7.16
CA GLU A 223 46.38 10.60 -8.12
C GLU A 223 47.39 11.43 -8.91
N ASP A 224 47.00 12.63 -9.36
CA ASP A 224 47.87 13.54 -10.11
C ASP A 224 49.06 14.01 -9.24
N MET A 225 48.82 14.36 -7.96
CA MET A 225 49.90 14.71 -7.02
C MET A 225 50.87 13.55 -6.76
N ASN A 226 50.36 12.33 -6.56
CA ASN A 226 51.22 11.15 -6.35
C ASN A 226 52.03 10.79 -7.62
N MET A 227 51.49 11.05 -8.82
CA MET A 227 52.20 10.83 -10.09
C MET A 227 53.29 11.87 -10.35
N GLU A 228 53.10 13.13 -9.96
CA GLU A 228 54.15 14.17 -10.02
C GLU A 228 55.29 13.89 -9.04
N GLU A 229 54.97 13.46 -7.81
CA GLU A 229 55.97 13.09 -6.80
C GLU A 229 56.83 11.89 -7.26
N TYR A 230 56.22 10.90 -7.92
CA TYR A 230 56.93 9.75 -8.49
C TYR A 230 57.81 10.10 -9.70
N LYS A 231 57.45 11.13 -10.49
CA LYS A 231 58.29 11.62 -11.58
C LYS A 231 59.45 12.48 -11.06
N GLY A 232 59.19 13.40 -10.14
CA GLY A 232 60.24 14.22 -9.53
C GLY A 232 61.27 13.42 -8.73
N GLY A 233 60.92 12.22 -8.25
CA GLY A 233 61.86 11.31 -7.59
C GLY A 233 62.85 10.59 -8.52
N LYS A 234 62.54 10.44 -9.82
CA LYS A 234 63.42 9.77 -10.80
C LYS A 234 64.45 10.69 -11.44
N ASP A 235 64.27 12.00 -11.31
CA ASP A 235 65.12 13.00 -11.95
C ASP A 235 66.32 13.39 -11.07
N ASN A 236 66.36 12.86 -9.83
CA ASN A 236 67.32 13.21 -8.77
C ASN A 236 68.24 12.04 -8.35
N GLU A 237 68.29 10.95 -9.12
CA GLU A 237 69.19 9.80 -8.93
C GLU A 237 70.11 9.63 -10.14
#